data_AF-A0A8E2EHY8-F1
#
_entry.id   AF-A0A8E2EHY8-F1
#
_cell.length_a   1.000
_cell.length_b   1.000
_cell.length_c   1.000
_cell.angle_alpha   90.00
_cell.angle_beta   90.00
_cell.angle_gamma   90.00
#
_symmetry.space_group_name_H-M   'P 1'
#
loop_
_entity.id
_entity.type
_entity.pdbx_description
1 polymer ?
#
loop_
_entity_poly.entity_id
_entity_poly.type
_entity_poly.pdbx_seq_one_letter_code
_entity_poly.pdbx_strand_id
1 'polypeptide(L)'
;MAPPTKRRKTSATTEIVFDPAAREEYLTGFHKRKLARIKHAQDEAVKKDREERVQQRRELRQQRKDDLERHVQEVNDLLKANGDFIEGGDSTDDGVEEDDWEGFEEGQADINREEEYIDGDKYMTVTVETVSITRDGFSKPEGEKSEEGSDNEARLKAQDAKKRAWTKETPKKVRPKKKKTKFRYESKADRKVTRLKERSKNKEQAKARRG
;
A
#
# COMPACT_ATOMS: atom_id res chain seq x y z
N MET A 1 -10.40 37.77 5.81
CA MET A 1 -9.57 38.16 4.65
C MET A 1 -9.78 37.13 3.56
N ALA A 2 -10.30 37.51 2.38
CA ALA A 2 -10.59 36.55 1.31
C ALA A 2 -9.30 36.04 0.65
N PRO A 3 -9.22 34.76 0.22
CA PRO A 3 -8.00 34.22 -0.39
C PRO A 3 -7.71 34.91 -1.73
N PRO A 4 -6.43 35.15 -2.06
CA PRO A 4 -6.06 35.89 -3.25
C PRO A 4 -6.50 35.17 -4.52
N THR A 5 -7.06 35.93 -5.46
CA THR A 5 -7.51 35.40 -6.76
C THR A 5 -6.30 34.93 -7.55
N LYS A 6 -6.36 33.69 -8.07
CA LYS A 6 -5.28 33.13 -8.89
C LYS A 6 -5.12 33.99 -10.16
N ARG A 7 -4.10 34.84 -10.19
CA ARG A 7 -3.68 35.55 -11.41
C ARG A 7 -3.27 34.49 -12.44
N ARG A 8 -3.90 34.51 -13.63
CA ARG A 8 -3.54 33.62 -14.74
C ARG A 8 -2.09 33.93 -15.12
N LYS A 9 -1.19 32.97 -15.00
CA LYS A 9 0.19 33.07 -15.51
C LYS A 9 0.11 33.03 -17.04
N THR A 10 0.13 34.19 -17.67
CA THR A 10 0.22 34.33 -19.13
C THR A 10 1.69 34.57 -19.50
N SER A 11 2.51 33.52 -19.46
CA SER A 11 3.78 33.54 -20.19
C SER A 11 3.43 33.38 -21.67
N ALA A 12 3.09 34.49 -22.32
CA ALA A 12 2.84 34.50 -23.75
C ALA A 12 4.15 34.17 -24.46
N THR A 13 4.25 32.97 -25.02
CA THR A 13 5.34 32.61 -25.92
C THR A 13 5.28 33.53 -27.13
N THR A 14 6.38 34.22 -27.42
CA THR A 14 6.45 35.25 -28.48
C THR A 14 6.28 34.68 -29.88
N GLU A 15 6.66 33.41 -30.09
CA GLU A 15 6.58 32.74 -31.38
C GLU A 15 6.11 31.28 -31.21
N ILE A 16 5.16 30.84 -32.03
CA ILE A 16 4.67 29.47 -32.08
C ILE A 16 5.04 28.90 -33.44
N VAL A 17 6.03 28.01 -33.48
CA VAL A 17 6.39 27.29 -34.70
C VAL A 17 5.41 26.14 -34.89
N PHE A 18 4.68 26.17 -36.01
CA PHE A 18 3.73 25.13 -36.36
C PHE A 18 4.40 24.07 -37.21
N ASP A 19 4.52 22.86 -36.67
CA ASP A 19 4.97 21.69 -37.41
C ASP A 19 3.76 20.85 -37.90
N PRO A 20 3.52 20.77 -39.22
CA PRO A 20 2.45 19.97 -39.78
C PRO A 20 2.60 18.48 -39.46
N ALA A 21 3.82 17.94 -39.36
CA ALA A 21 4.05 16.53 -39.06
C ALA A 21 3.62 16.20 -37.62
N ALA A 22 4.03 17.02 -36.65
CA ALA A 22 3.56 16.92 -35.26
C ALA A 22 2.03 17.05 -35.16
N ARG A 23 1.40 17.86 -36.00
CA ARG A 23 -0.08 17.95 -36.06
C ARG A 23 -0.71 16.67 -36.58
N GLU A 24 -0.16 16.05 -37.62
CA GLU A 24 -0.68 14.78 -38.15
C GLU A 24 -0.54 13.65 -37.14
N GLU A 25 0.60 13.56 -36.46
CA GLU A 25 0.80 12.63 -35.34
C GLU A 25 -0.17 12.92 -34.18
N TYR A 26 -0.45 14.19 -33.92
CA TYR A 26 -1.45 14.58 -32.93
C TYR A 26 -2.87 14.21 -33.40
N LEU A 27 -3.24 14.36 -34.67
CA LEU A 27 -4.59 14.01 -35.11
C LEU A 27 -4.80 12.49 -35.21
N THR A 28 -3.78 11.71 -35.55
CA THR A 28 -3.90 10.26 -35.72
C THR A 28 -3.55 9.47 -34.43
N GLY A 29 -2.68 10.02 -33.59
CA GLY A 29 -2.10 9.34 -32.42
C GLY A 29 -2.93 9.39 -31.13
N PHE A 30 -4.26 9.50 -31.19
CA PHE A 30 -5.11 9.62 -29.99
C PHE A 30 -4.88 8.52 -28.95
N HIS A 31 -4.73 7.27 -29.40
CA HIS A 31 -4.44 6.14 -28.52
C HIS A 31 -3.06 6.30 -27.85
N LYS A 32 -2.03 6.69 -28.61
CA LYS A 32 -0.69 6.96 -28.07
C LYS A 32 -0.72 8.04 -26.99
N ARG A 33 -1.46 9.15 -27.20
CA ARG A 33 -1.63 10.20 -26.18
C ARG A 33 -2.45 9.77 -24.97
N LYS A 34 -3.45 8.91 -25.17
CA LYS A 34 -4.20 8.35 -24.04
C LYS A 34 -3.30 7.49 -23.17
N LEU A 35 -2.50 6.62 -23.78
CA LEU A 35 -1.51 5.81 -23.07
C LEU A 35 -0.44 6.69 -22.40
N ALA A 36 0.07 7.71 -23.08
CA ALA A 36 1.04 8.64 -22.50
C ALA A 36 0.49 9.36 -21.27
N ARG A 37 -0.77 9.81 -21.30
CA ARG A 37 -1.43 10.41 -20.13
C ARG A 37 -1.60 9.43 -18.98
N ILE A 38 -1.96 8.19 -19.27
CA ILE A 38 -2.08 7.13 -18.25
C ILE A 38 -0.71 6.85 -17.62
N LYS A 39 0.33 6.70 -18.44
CA LYS A 39 1.71 6.49 -17.97
C LYS A 39 2.20 7.66 -17.13
N HIS A 40 2.00 8.90 -17.59
CA HIS A 40 2.38 10.09 -16.82
C HIS A 40 1.69 10.12 -15.45
N ALA A 41 0.39 9.83 -15.39
CA ALA A 41 -0.32 9.76 -14.12
C ALA A 41 0.20 8.65 -13.19
N GLN A 42 0.61 7.51 -13.77
CA GLN A 42 1.25 6.43 -13.01
C GLN A 42 2.64 6.85 -12.51
N ASP A 43 3.45 7.48 -13.36
CA ASP A 43 4.79 7.94 -13.01
C ASP A 43 4.76 9.02 -11.92
N GLU A 44 3.80 9.94 -11.98
CA GLU A 44 3.57 10.94 -10.94
C GLU A 44 3.14 10.32 -9.61
N ALA A 45 2.27 9.30 -9.64
CA ALA A 45 1.87 8.57 -8.43
C ALA A 45 3.08 7.85 -7.81
N VAL A 46 3.88 7.15 -8.62
CA VAL A 46 5.09 6.46 -8.15
C VAL A 46 6.12 7.45 -7.57
N LYS A 47 6.29 8.62 -8.18
CA LYS A 47 7.17 9.67 -7.64
C LYS A 47 6.69 10.16 -6.27
N LYS A 48 5.40 10.43 -6.12
CA LYS A 48 4.80 10.84 -4.84
C LYS A 48 4.93 9.77 -3.77
N ASP A 49 4.59 8.51 -4.09
CA ASP A 49 4.72 7.40 -3.14
C ASP A 49 6.16 7.23 -2.66
N ARG A 50 7.15 7.43 -3.54
CA ARG A 50 8.57 7.39 -3.18
C ARG A 50 8.96 8.53 -2.26
N GLU A 51 8.52 9.76 -2.57
CA GLU A 51 8.77 10.95 -1.75
C GLU A 51 8.13 10.81 -0.36
N GLU A 52 6.88 10.36 -0.29
CA GLU A 52 6.15 10.09 0.96
C GLU A 52 6.86 9.02 1.79
N ARG A 53 7.30 7.91 1.18
CA ARG A 53 8.07 6.87 1.90
C ARG A 53 9.40 7.39 2.43
N VAL A 54 10.08 8.27 1.70
CA VAL A 54 11.32 8.90 2.17
C VAL A 54 11.03 9.85 3.34
N GLN A 55 9.98 10.66 3.26
CA GLN A 55 9.55 11.55 4.34
C GLN A 55 9.18 10.77 5.59
N GLN A 56 8.35 9.73 5.48
CA GLN A 56 7.98 8.85 6.59
C GLN A 56 9.20 8.23 7.28
N ARG A 57 10.19 7.75 6.52
CA ARG A 57 11.43 7.22 7.10
C ARG A 57 12.25 8.30 7.80
N ARG A 58 12.28 9.52 7.26
CA ARG A 58 12.96 10.64 7.88
C ARG A 58 12.29 11.03 9.19
N GLU A 59 10.96 11.13 9.20
CA GLU A 59 10.15 11.39 10.39
C GLU A 59 10.38 10.33 11.46
N LEU A 60 10.37 9.06 11.09
CA LEU A 60 10.59 7.96 12.03
C LEU A 60 12.01 7.95 12.62
N ARG A 61 13.02 8.33 11.83
CA ARG A 61 14.38 8.54 12.34
C ARG A 61 14.46 9.74 13.28
N GLN A 62 13.76 10.82 12.96
CA GLN A 62 13.71 12.01 13.79
C GLN A 62 13.01 11.73 15.12
N GLN A 63 11.86 11.05 15.10
CA GLN A 63 11.16 10.61 16.30
C GLN A 63 12.06 9.77 17.20
N ARG A 64 12.74 8.75 16.66
CA ARG A 64 13.70 7.95 17.42
C ARG A 64 14.82 8.78 18.03
N LYS A 65 15.32 9.78 17.30
CA LYS A 65 16.36 10.67 17.80
C LYS A 65 15.84 11.54 18.94
N ASP A 66 14.67 12.14 18.78
CA ASP A 66 14.02 12.98 19.78
C ASP A 66 13.70 12.16 21.05
N ASP A 67 13.25 10.91 20.90
CA ASP A 67 12.98 9.99 22.01
C ASP A 67 14.26 9.61 22.77
N LEU A 68 15.37 9.36 22.05
CA LEU A 68 16.68 9.13 22.67
C LEU A 68 17.18 10.37 23.42
N GLU A 69 17.05 11.57 22.84
CA GLU A 69 17.44 12.82 23.48
C GLU A 69 16.62 13.07 24.76
N ARG A 70 15.31 12.83 24.72
CA ARG A 70 14.45 12.91 25.91
C ARG A 70 14.86 11.91 26.97
N HIS A 71 15.09 10.64 26.60
CA HIS A 71 15.50 9.62 27.55
C HIS A 71 16.86 9.95 28.20
N VAL A 72 17.83 10.46 27.43
CA VAL A 72 19.11 10.90 27.99
C VAL A 72 18.94 12.10 28.92
N GLN A 73 18.07 13.06 28.58
CA GLN A 73 17.73 14.17 29.47
C GLN A 73 17.09 13.67 30.77
N GLU A 74 16.11 12.76 30.68
CA GLU A 74 15.45 12.16 31.84
C GLU A 74 16.44 11.41 32.75
N VAL A 75 17.34 10.60 32.17
CA VAL A 75 18.39 9.89 32.93
C VAL A 75 19.36 10.88 33.57
N ASN A 76 19.78 11.92 32.85
CA ASN A 76 20.66 12.96 33.39
C ASN A 76 19.98 13.75 34.52
N ASP A 77 18.68 14.03 34.41
CA ASP A 77 17.91 14.73 35.43
C ASP A 77 17.72 13.86 36.67
N LEU A 78 17.47 12.55 36.51
CA LEU A 78 17.47 11.58 37.60
C LEU A 78 18.85 11.46 38.25
N LEU A 79 19.93 11.39 37.46
CA LEU A 79 21.29 11.33 37.98
C LEU A 79 21.69 12.63 38.69
N LYS A 80 21.24 13.81 38.23
CA LYS A 80 21.45 15.07 38.94
C LYS A 80 20.63 15.15 40.23
N ALA A 81 19.38 14.69 40.20
CA ALA A 81 18.52 14.64 41.38
C ALA A 81 19.04 13.66 42.45
N ASN A 82 19.67 12.55 42.03
CA ASN A 82 20.28 11.56 42.92
C ASN A 82 21.77 11.84 43.20
N GLY A 83 22.45 12.58 42.34
CA GLY A 83 23.89 12.89 42.40
C GLY A 83 24.25 13.95 43.44
N ASP A 84 23.27 14.71 43.92
CA ASP A 84 23.39 15.51 45.15
C ASP A 84 23.50 14.63 46.41
N PHE A 85 23.42 13.29 46.27
CA PHE A 85 23.61 12.30 47.33
C PHE A 85 24.94 11.52 47.22
N ILE A 86 25.73 11.71 46.16
CA ILE A 86 26.96 10.93 45.85
C ILE A 86 28.16 11.85 45.55
N GLU A 87 28.34 12.93 46.30
CA GLU A 87 29.61 13.67 46.36
C GLU A 87 30.42 13.20 47.59
N GLY A 88 30.73 11.90 47.65
CA GLY A 88 31.40 11.32 48.82
C GLY A 88 31.80 9.85 48.75
N GLY A 89 32.07 9.30 47.56
CA GLY A 89 32.47 7.89 47.42
C GLY A 89 33.54 7.70 46.33
N ASP A 90 34.79 7.63 46.78
CA ASP A 90 35.99 7.30 46.02
C ASP A 90 35.99 5.85 45.51
N SER A 91 36.57 5.68 44.31
CA SER A 91 37.27 4.50 43.77
C SER A 91 36.65 3.09 43.92
N THR A 92 36.27 2.50 42.79
CA THR A 92 36.75 1.16 42.40
C THR A 92 36.86 1.11 40.87
N ASP A 93 38.10 1.10 40.41
CA ASP A 93 38.59 0.49 39.18
C ASP A 93 38.30 -1.02 39.27
N ASP A 94 37.29 -1.50 38.53
CA ASP A 94 37.04 -2.94 38.35
C ASP A 94 37.04 -3.25 36.85
N GLY A 95 37.93 -4.16 36.47
CA GLY A 95 38.30 -4.48 35.10
C GLY A 95 37.11 -4.90 34.26
N VAL A 96 36.86 -4.14 33.20
CA VAL A 96 35.95 -4.55 32.14
C VAL A 96 36.70 -5.61 31.32
N GLU A 97 36.47 -6.88 31.60
CA GLU A 97 36.73 -7.92 30.62
C GLU A 97 35.88 -7.60 29.39
N GLU A 98 36.55 -7.41 28.24
CA GLU A 98 35.93 -7.35 26.93
C GLU A 98 35.30 -8.72 26.65
N ASP A 99 34.05 -8.89 27.10
CA ASP A 99 33.19 -9.99 26.71
C ASP A 99 32.82 -9.77 25.24
N ASP A 100 33.76 -10.18 24.37
CA ASP A 100 33.58 -10.23 22.92
C ASP A 100 32.28 -10.97 22.64
N TRP A 101 31.31 -10.24 22.07
CA TRP A 101 29.99 -10.76 21.76
C TRP A 101 30.09 -11.99 20.86
N GLU A 102 30.03 -13.18 21.48
CA GLU A 102 29.91 -14.47 20.81
C GLU A 102 28.54 -14.47 20.12
N GLY A 103 28.54 -14.16 18.82
CA GLY A 103 27.34 -14.10 18.00
C GLY A 103 26.50 -15.36 18.17
N PHE A 104 25.18 -15.21 18.09
CA PHE A 104 24.23 -16.31 18.27
C PHE A 104 24.70 -17.55 17.53
N GLU A 105 24.89 -18.67 18.25
CA GLU A 105 25.05 -19.97 17.61
C GLU A 105 23.86 -20.15 16.68
N GLU A 106 24.14 -20.25 15.38
CA GLU A 106 23.17 -20.63 14.36
C GLU A 106 22.88 -22.13 14.55
N GLY A 107 22.28 -22.46 15.70
CA GLY A 107 21.63 -23.72 15.91
C GLY A 107 20.62 -23.84 14.79
N GLN A 108 20.77 -24.88 13.97
CA GLN A 108 19.82 -25.28 12.95
C GLN A 108 18.49 -25.58 13.65
N ALA A 109 17.74 -24.53 13.97
CA ALA A 109 16.36 -24.63 14.36
C ALA A 109 15.66 -25.25 13.17
N ASP A 110 15.00 -26.39 13.36
CA ASP A 110 14.08 -26.91 12.37
C ASP A 110 13.01 -25.82 12.14
N ILE A 111 13.14 -25.08 11.04
CA ILE A 111 12.34 -23.90 10.70
C ILE A 111 10.93 -24.29 10.21
N ASN A 112 10.69 -25.58 10.01
CA ASN A 112 9.37 -26.12 9.70
C ASN A 112 8.58 -26.33 11.00
N ARG A 113 7.94 -25.28 11.50
CA ARG A 113 7.13 -25.32 12.74
C ARG A 113 5.69 -24.92 12.45
N GLU A 114 4.77 -25.63 13.09
CA GLU A 114 3.35 -25.30 13.09
C GLU A 114 3.02 -24.68 14.44
N GLU A 115 2.57 -23.41 14.44
CA GLU A 115 2.16 -22.71 15.65
C GLU A 115 0.64 -22.50 15.64
N GLU A 116 -0.02 -22.94 16.71
CA GLU A 116 -1.45 -22.76 16.91
C GLU A 116 -1.73 -21.40 17.54
N TYR A 117 -2.46 -20.54 16.84
CA TYR A 117 -2.89 -19.25 17.35
C TYR A 117 -4.39 -19.23 17.62
N ILE A 118 -4.76 -18.76 18.81
CA ILE A 118 -6.16 -18.60 19.23
C ILE A 118 -6.48 -17.11 19.23
N ASP A 119 -7.23 -16.65 18.24
CA ASP A 119 -7.78 -15.29 18.19
C ASP A 119 -9.27 -15.34 18.57
N GLY A 120 -9.56 -15.17 19.87
CA GLY A 120 -10.92 -15.24 20.41
C GLY A 120 -11.60 -16.58 20.12
N ASP A 121 -12.51 -16.60 19.14
CA ASP A 121 -13.29 -17.78 18.72
C ASP A 121 -12.71 -18.49 17.48
N LYS A 122 -11.56 -18.03 16.94
CA LYS A 122 -10.96 -18.57 15.72
C LYS A 122 -9.63 -19.24 16.02
N TYR A 123 -9.58 -20.54 15.77
CA TYR A 123 -8.35 -21.32 15.75
C TYR A 123 -7.73 -21.21 14.35
N MET A 124 -6.52 -20.65 14.27
CA MET A 124 -5.74 -20.63 13.03
C MET A 124 -4.38 -21.26 13.30
N THR A 125 -4.01 -22.23 12.47
CA THR A 125 -2.67 -22.82 12.45
C THR A 125 -1.81 -22.08 11.43
N VAL A 126 -0.67 -21.55 11.86
CA VAL A 126 0.30 -20.90 10.98
C VAL A 126 1.47 -21.86 10.81
N THR A 127 1.72 -22.30 9.57
CA THR A 127 2.88 -23.12 9.20
C THR A 127 3.98 -22.23 8.64
N VAL A 128 5.15 -22.26 9.27
CA VAL A 128 6.35 -21.57 8.78
C VAL A 128 7.13 -22.59 7.96
N GLU A 129 7.26 -22.37 6.65
CA GLU A 129 8.05 -23.23 5.75
C GLU A 129 9.22 -22.47 5.14
N THR A 130 10.34 -23.15 4.91
CA THR A 130 11.48 -22.58 4.17
C THR A 130 11.19 -22.56 2.67
N VAL A 131 11.42 -21.42 2.03
CA VAL A 131 11.22 -21.25 0.58
C VAL A 131 12.42 -20.54 -0.03
N SER A 132 12.97 -21.12 -1.10
CA SER A 132 14.05 -20.49 -1.88
C SER A 132 13.47 -19.50 -2.87
N ILE A 133 14.06 -18.30 -2.93
CA ILE A 133 13.60 -17.22 -3.82
C ILE A 133 14.49 -17.23 -5.06
N THR A 134 13.94 -17.67 -6.19
CA THR A 134 14.60 -17.61 -7.49
C THR A 134 13.94 -16.57 -8.39
N ARG A 135 14.58 -16.24 -9.51
CA ARG A 135 14.07 -15.25 -10.49
C ARG A 135 12.67 -15.62 -11.03
N ASP A 136 12.33 -16.90 -11.02
CA ASP A 136 11.06 -17.44 -11.51
C ASP A 136 10.01 -17.64 -10.39
N GLY A 137 10.37 -17.40 -9.13
CA GLY A 137 9.45 -17.41 -8.01
C GLY A 137 9.96 -18.13 -6.75
N PHE A 138 9.01 -18.43 -5.88
CA PHE A 138 9.20 -19.17 -4.62
C PHE A 138 9.23 -20.68 -4.89
N SER A 139 10.35 -21.34 -4.60
CA SER A 139 10.53 -22.80 -4.74
C SER A 139 10.84 -23.46 -3.39
N LYS A 140 10.08 -24.49 -3.02
CA LYS A 140 10.37 -25.29 -1.80
C LYS A 140 11.64 -26.12 -2.04
N PRO A 141 12.67 -26.06 -1.17
CA PRO A 141 13.91 -26.82 -1.37
C PRO A 141 13.61 -28.33 -1.37
N GLU A 142 14.20 -29.08 -2.30
CA GLU A 142 14.00 -30.52 -2.47
C GLU A 142 14.45 -31.30 -1.22
N GLY A 143 13.48 -31.73 -0.43
CA GLY A 143 13.68 -32.63 0.71
C GLY A 143 12.48 -33.50 1.03
N GLU A 144 11.27 -33.09 0.64
CA GLU A 144 10.05 -33.87 0.85
C GLU A 144 9.22 -33.89 -0.43
N LYS A 145 9.39 -34.95 -1.23
CA LYS A 145 8.48 -35.30 -2.31
C LYS A 145 7.25 -35.97 -1.68
N SER A 146 6.23 -35.18 -1.34
CA SER A 146 4.86 -35.71 -1.28
C SER A 146 4.34 -35.78 -2.73
N GLU A 147 4.38 -36.98 -3.30
CA GLU A 147 3.68 -37.30 -4.55
C GLU A 147 2.16 -37.19 -4.31
N GLU A 148 1.56 -36.03 -4.57
CA GLU A 148 0.12 -36.01 -4.88
C GLU A 148 -0.28 -34.79 -5.72
N GLY A 149 -0.69 -35.08 -6.97
CA GLY A 149 -1.75 -34.32 -7.63
C GLY A 149 -1.35 -33.21 -8.63
N SER A 150 -0.53 -33.51 -9.65
CA SER A 150 -0.26 -32.57 -10.76
C SER A 150 -0.77 -33.01 -12.15
N ASP A 151 -1.73 -33.94 -12.24
CA ASP A 151 -2.21 -34.42 -13.57
C ASP A 151 -3.65 -33.99 -13.94
N ASN A 152 -4.35 -33.22 -13.09
CA ASN A 152 -5.77 -32.92 -13.33
C ASN A 152 -6.04 -31.60 -14.09
N GLU A 153 -5.06 -30.69 -14.25
CA GLU A 153 -5.35 -29.39 -14.88
C GLU A 153 -5.30 -29.42 -16.43
N ALA A 154 -4.55 -30.35 -17.01
CA ALA A 154 -4.39 -30.44 -18.47
C ALA A 154 -5.61 -31.07 -19.16
N ARG A 155 -6.37 -31.94 -18.48
CA ARG A 155 -7.53 -32.64 -19.05
C ARG A 155 -8.81 -31.78 -19.11
N LEU A 156 -8.88 -30.70 -18.33
CA LEU A 156 -10.03 -29.80 -18.27
C LEU A 156 -10.04 -28.73 -19.38
N LYS A 157 -8.90 -28.44 -20.01
CA LYS A 157 -8.82 -27.40 -21.07
C LYS A 157 -9.15 -27.92 -22.48
N ALA A 158 -9.23 -29.25 -22.68
CA ALA A 158 -9.48 -29.84 -24.00
C ALA A 158 -10.96 -30.11 -24.33
N GLN A 159 -11.89 -29.97 -23.39
CA GLN A 159 -13.31 -30.33 -23.61
C GLN A 159 -14.25 -29.15 -23.94
N ASP A 160 -13.80 -27.90 -23.80
CA ASP A 160 -14.68 -26.72 -23.93
C ASP A 160 -14.72 -26.07 -25.32
N ALA A 161 -14.08 -26.67 -26.33
CA ALA A 161 -14.05 -26.15 -27.70
C ALA A 161 -15.13 -26.72 -28.64
N LYS A 162 -16.20 -27.34 -28.12
CA LYS A 162 -17.35 -27.72 -28.95
C LYS A 162 -18.24 -26.50 -29.18
N LYS A 163 -18.19 -25.94 -30.40
CA LYS A 163 -19.09 -24.88 -30.86
C LYS A 163 -20.54 -25.31 -30.61
N ARG A 164 -21.26 -24.53 -29.80
CA ARG A 164 -22.65 -24.82 -29.40
C ARG A 164 -23.57 -24.75 -30.63
N ALA A 165 -24.32 -25.81 -30.89
CA ALA A 165 -25.35 -25.83 -31.92
C ALA A 165 -26.41 -24.75 -31.60
N TRP A 166 -26.73 -23.91 -32.58
CA TRP A 166 -27.72 -22.85 -32.43
C TRP A 166 -29.13 -23.46 -32.43
N THR A 167 -29.70 -23.64 -31.24
CA THR A 167 -31.11 -23.99 -31.07
C THR A 167 -31.91 -22.73 -30.72
N LYS A 168 -33.13 -22.60 -31.25
CA LYS A 168 -34.03 -21.44 -31.05
C LYS A 168 -34.48 -21.25 -29.60
N GLU A 169 -34.31 -22.26 -28.76
CA GLU A 169 -34.72 -22.21 -27.36
C GLU A 169 -33.55 -21.86 -26.45
N THR A 170 -33.64 -20.70 -25.79
CA THR A 170 -32.61 -20.25 -24.85
C THR A 170 -32.59 -21.17 -23.62
N PRO A 171 -31.46 -21.81 -23.27
CA PRO A 171 -31.41 -22.67 -22.09
C PRO A 171 -31.65 -21.85 -20.82
N LYS A 172 -32.60 -22.30 -19.99
CA LYS A 172 -32.92 -21.68 -18.70
C LYS A 172 -31.66 -21.73 -17.82
N LYS A 173 -31.12 -20.55 -17.48
CA LYS A 173 -29.94 -20.44 -16.60
C LYS A 173 -30.32 -20.83 -15.17
N VAL A 174 -29.64 -21.86 -14.64
CA VAL A 174 -29.78 -22.40 -13.27
C VAL A 174 -29.38 -21.38 -12.17
N ARG A 175 -28.65 -20.31 -12.52
CA ARG A 175 -28.22 -19.27 -11.56
C ARG A 175 -28.60 -17.86 -12.00
N PRO A 176 -29.09 -17.00 -11.09
CA PRO A 176 -29.44 -15.62 -11.41
C PRO A 176 -28.19 -14.86 -11.91
N LYS A 177 -28.33 -14.14 -13.02
CA LYS A 177 -27.24 -13.32 -13.58
C LYS A 177 -26.84 -12.25 -12.55
N LYS A 178 -25.55 -12.15 -12.21
CA LYS A 178 -25.02 -11.05 -11.41
C LYS A 178 -25.35 -9.72 -12.12
N LYS A 179 -25.97 -8.78 -11.41
CA LYS A 179 -26.29 -7.46 -11.96
C LYS A 179 -24.97 -6.74 -12.26
N LYS A 180 -24.86 -6.15 -13.45
CA LYS A 180 -23.69 -5.34 -13.84
C LYS A 180 -23.51 -4.21 -12.82
N THR A 181 -22.30 -4.04 -12.30
CA THR A 181 -21.96 -2.90 -11.46
C THR A 181 -22.11 -1.63 -12.29
N LYS A 182 -22.99 -0.71 -11.85
CA LYS A 182 -23.12 0.59 -12.51
C LYS A 182 -21.88 1.41 -12.14
N PHE A 183 -21.04 1.71 -13.13
CA PHE A 183 -19.98 2.70 -12.99
C PHE A 183 -20.61 4.02 -12.55
N ARG A 184 -20.10 4.57 -11.46
CA ARG A 184 -20.54 5.84 -10.90
C ARG A 184 -19.32 6.73 -10.76
N TYR A 185 -19.48 8.01 -11.06
CA TYR A 185 -18.42 9.01 -11.01
C TYR A 185 -17.94 9.34 -9.59
N GLU A 186 -18.63 8.83 -8.57
CA GLU A 186 -18.38 9.10 -7.16
C GLU A 186 -18.51 7.79 -6.37
N SER A 187 -17.76 7.69 -5.27
CA SER A 187 -17.91 6.56 -4.35
C SER A 187 -19.28 6.62 -3.65
N LYS A 188 -19.71 5.49 -3.05
CA LYS A 188 -20.94 5.49 -2.24
C LYS A 188 -20.87 6.47 -1.07
N ALA A 189 -19.68 6.75 -0.54
CA ALA A 189 -19.47 7.68 0.57
C ALA A 189 -19.64 9.13 0.09
N ASP A 190 -18.97 9.49 -1.01
CA ASP A 190 -19.07 10.83 -1.61
C ASP A 190 -20.52 11.17 -1.98
N ARG A 191 -21.24 10.20 -2.55
CA ARG A 191 -22.68 10.33 -2.84
C ARG A 191 -23.54 10.62 -1.62
N LYS A 192 -23.22 10.00 -0.48
CA LYS A 192 -23.96 10.26 0.75
C LYS A 192 -23.71 11.68 1.22
N VAL A 193 -22.46 12.15 1.14
CA VAL A 193 -22.06 13.52 1.49
C VAL A 193 -22.73 14.55 0.58
N THR A 194 -22.72 14.34 -0.75
CA THR A 194 -23.39 15.23 -1.71
C THR A 194 -24.89 15.28 -1.46
N ARG A 195 -25.54 14.12 -1.25
CA ARG A 195 -26.97 14.04 -0.93
C ARG A 195 -27.32 14.77 0.37
N LEU A 196 -26.47 14.67 1.41
CA LEU A 196 -26.69 15.38 2.67
C LEU A 196 -26.57 16.90 2.47
N LYS A 197 -25.56 17.36 1.72
CA LYS A 197 -25.37 18.78 1.37
C LYS A 197 -26.52 19.34 0.53
N GLU A 198 -27.05 18.57 -0.43
CA GLU A 198 -28.21 18.98 -1.21
C GLU A 198 -29.47 19.06 -0.36
N ARG A 199 -29.68 18.08 0.54
CA ARG A 199 -30.82 18.09 1.46
C ARG A 199 -30.79 19.28 2.41
N SER A 200 -29.62 19.63 2.96
CA SER A 200 -29.50 20.80 3.84
C SER A 200 -29.80 22.09 3.08
N LYS A 201 -29.20 22.28 1.89
CA LYS A 201 -29.45 23.44 1.03
C LYS A 201 -30.92 23.58 0.63
N ASN A 202 -31.56 22.48 0.21
CA ASN A 202 -32.97 22.51 -0.17
C ASN A 202 -33.87 22.82 1.02
N LYS A 203 -33.53 22.33 2.23
CA LYS A 203 -34.25 22.65 3.47
C LYS A 203 -34.12 24.12 3.84
N GLU A 204 -32.91 24.70 3.73
CA GLU A 204 -32.66 26.13 3.96
C GLU A 204 -33.43 26.99 2.97
N GLN A 205 -33.38 26.67 1.67
CA GLN A 205 -34.13 27.38 0.63
C GLN A 205 -35.65 27.27 0.85
N ALA A 206 -36.15 26.10 1.25
CA ALA A 206 -37.57 25.93 1.56
C ALA A 206 -37.99 26.75 2.79
N LYS A 207 -37.14 26.84 3.82
CA LYS A 207 -37.38 27.69 4.99
C LYS A 207 -37.41 29.17 4.60
N ALA A 208 -36.46 29.61 3.77
CA ALA A 208 -36.39 30.98 3.27
C ALA A 208 -37.54 31.38 2.33
N ARG A 209 -38.25 30.40 1.74
CA ARG A 209 -39.47 30.64 0.94
C ARG A 209 -40.74 30.68 1.78
N ARG A 210 -40.70 30.13 3.00
CA ARG A 210 -41.87 29.94 3.88
C ARG A 210 -41.90 30.96 5.03
N GLY A 211 -40.79 31.65 5.28
CA GLY A 211 -40.72 32.86 6.10
C GLY A 211 -40.62 34.08 5.19
#